data_AF-A0A496Y544-F1
#
_entry.id   AF-A0A496Y544-F1
#
_cell.length_a   1.000
_cell.length_b   1.000
_cell.length_c   1.000
_cell.angle_alpha   90.00
_cell.angle_beta   90.00
_cell.angle_gamma   90.00
#
_symmetry.space_group_name_H-M   'P 1'
#
loop_
_entity.id
_entity.type
_entity.pdbx_description
1 polymer ?
#
loop_
_entity_poly.entity_id
_entity_poly.type
_entity_poly.pdbx_seq_one_letter_code
_entity_poly.pdbx_strand_id
1 'polypeptide(L)'
;MKKQQKMKKGLPRGRPFKPGQSGNPAGRPLGSLNKLTLAVLAGSQEAKQKLAQPLMLDKNLPFECWGDCYVQLGRAFRKDSLTLKDPQATVIPQAEMLDIRKFRQTILWKNRHYFIQDGWLFDRRTYKAVKIKRLGA
;
A
#
# COMPACT_ATOMS: atom_id res chain seq x y z
N MET A 1 87.42 35.00 4.67
CA MET A 1 86.36 34.97 5.70
C MET A 1 85.08 34.41 5.07
N LYS A 2 84.61 33.20 5.43
CA LYS A 2 83.37 32.62 4.89
C LYS A 2 82.29 32.60 5.98
N LYS A 3 81.23 33.39 5.81
CA LYS A 3 80.04 33.40 6.68
C LYS A 3 79.24 32.11 6.42
N GLN A 4 79.20 31.22 7.41
CA GLN A 4 78.32 30.05 7.38
C GLN A 4 76.86 30.51 7.48
N GLN A 5 76.07 30.21 6.45
CA GLN A 5 74.62 30.37 6.48
C GLN A 5 74.01 29.28 7.37
N LYS A 6 73.38 29.67 8.49
CA LYS A 6 72.60 28.77 9.35
C LYS A 6 71.33 28.33 8.60
N MET A 7 71.23 27.03 8.29
CA MET A 7 69.99 26.44 7.77
C MET A 7 68.89 26.52 8.84
N LYS A 8 67.71 27.07 8.47
CA LYS A 8 66.52 27.07 9.33
C LYS A 8 66.04 25.62 9.49
N LYS A 9 66.18 25.05 10.70
CA LYS A 9 65.56 23.77 11.07
C LYS A 9 64.04 23.88 10.86
N GLY A 10 63.48 23.00 10.03
CA GLY A 10 62.03 22.90 9.83
C GLY A 10 61.30 22.67 11.15
N LEU A 11 60.12 23.28 11.31
CA LEU A 11 59.34 23.17 12.55
C LEU A 11 59.09 21.69 12.89
N PRO A 12 59.18 21.30 14.17
CA PRO A 12 58.90 19.94 14.60
C PRO A 12 57.46 19.54 14.24
N ARG A 13 57.30 18.36 13.63
CA ARG A 13 56.00 17.72 13.37
C ARG A 13 55.38 17.32 14.71
N GLY A 14 54.62 18.21 15.34
CA GLY A 14 54.05 17.90 16.66
C GLY A 14 53.30 19.02 17.36
N ARG A 15 52.20 19.47 16.73
CA ARG A 15 50.98 20.11 17.28
C ARG A 15 50.49 21.18 16.31
N PRO A 16 49.59 20.84 15.36
CA PRO A 16 49.02 21.83 14.45
C PRO A 16 48.19 22.92 15.15
N PHE A 17 47.84 22.73 16.43
CA PHE A 17 47.01 23.65 17.20
C PHE A 17 47.69 24.04 18.51
N LYS A 18 47.50 25.30 18.94
CA LYS A 18 47.99 25.79 20.23
C LYS A 18 47.30 25.07 21.41
N PRO A 19 47.92 24.96 22.59
CA PRO A 19 47.24 24.47 23.79
C PRO A 19 45.96 25.26 24.04
N GLY A 20 44.82 24.58 24.21
CA GLY A 20 43.50 25.20 24.37
C GLY A 20 42.75 25.52 23.07
N GLN A 21 43.36 25.33 21.90
CA GLN A 21 42.68 25.47 20.61
C GLN A 21 42.13 24.11 20.14
N SER A 22 40.80 24.02 20.01
CA SER A 22 40.13 22.95 19.27
C SER A 22 40.57 22.99 17.81
N GLY A 23 40.93 21.85 17.24
CA GLY A 23 41.28 21.74 15.82
C GLY A 23 40.12 21.92 14.85
N ASN A 24 38.89 22.11 15.37
CA ASN A 24 37.71 22.41 14.56
C ASN A 24 37.04 23.70 15.07
N PRO A 25 37.44 24.89 14.57
CA PRO A 25 36.85 26.17 14.97
C PRO A 25 35.39 26.35 14.52
N ALA A 26 34.95 25.63 13.48
CA ALA A 26 33.55 25.63 13.04
C ALA A 26 32.68 24.61 13.79
N GLY A 27 33.30 23.76 14.61
CA GLY A 27 32.62 22.71 15.36
C GLY A 27 31.71 21.85 14.49
N ARG A 28 30.76 21.18 15.13
CA ARG A 28 29.58 20.66 14.44
C ARG A 28 28.45 21.67 14.71
N PRO A 29 27.65 22.08 13.71
CA PRO A 29 26.61 23.06 13.95
C PRO A 29 25.64 22.57 15.03
N LEU A 30 25.24 23.51 15.89
CA LEU A 30 24.31 23.26 16.98
C LEU A 30 23.00 22.68 16.42
N GLY A 31 22.54 21.55 16.96
CA GLY A 31 21.31 20.88 16.51
C GLY A 31 21.49 19.91 15.34
N SER A 32 22.71 19.71 14.83
CA SER A 32 22.93 18.72 13.77
C SER A 32 22.74 17.28 14.27
N LEU A 33 21.81 16.56 13.64
CA LEU A 33 21.50 15.18 13.97
C LEU A 33 22.53 14.20 13.39
N ASN A 34 22.70 13.06 14.06
CA ASN A 34 23.52 11.95 13.55
C ASN A 34 22.80 11.27 12.37
N LYS A 35 23.57 10.68 11.46
CA LYS A 35 23.01 9.94 10.30
C LYS A 35 22.01 8.86 10.74
N LEU A 36 22.33 8.14 11.82
CA LEU A 36 21.43 7.14 12.42
C LEU A 36 20.12 7.77 12.91
N THR A 37 20.18 8.92 13.59
CA THR A 37 18.99 9.64 14.05
C THR A 37 18.11 10.09 12.87
N LEU A 38 18.72 10.57 11.77
CA LEU A 38 17.99 10.92 10.56
C LEU A 38 17.30 9.69 9.94
N ALA A 39 17.98 8.55 9.86
CA ALA A 39 17.40 7.31 9.34
C ALA A 39 16.21 6.82 10.17
N VAL A 40 16.32 6.89 11.51
CA VAL A 40 15.23 6.52 12.42
C VAL A 40 14.02 7.46 12.26
N LEU A 41 14.26 8.76 12.14
CA LEU A 41 13.19 9.74 11.93
C LEU A 41 12.48 9.54 10.59
N ALA A 42 13.24 9.30 9.52
CA ALA A 42 12.69 9.00 8.19
C ALA A 42 11.82 7.74 8.23
N GLY A 43 12.33 6.63 8.78
CA GLY A 43 11.56 5.39 8.91
C GLY A 43 10.30 5.55 9.77
N SER A 44 10.37 6.36 10.83
CA SER A 44 9.21 6.67 11.68
C SER A 44 8.15 7.49 10.94
N GLN A 45 8.56 8.45 10.10
CA GLN A 45 7.64 9.23 9.29
C GLN A 45 6.99 8.37 8.20
N GLU A 46 7.74 7.50 7.53
CA GLU A 46 7.19 6.56 6.55
C GLU A 46 6.18 5.60 7.18
N ALA A 47 6.47 5.06 8.37
CA ALA A 47 5.55 4.21 9.10
C ALA A 47 4.26 4.96 9.46
N LYS A 48 4.37 6.21 9.93
CA LYS A 48 3.22 7.08 10.19
C LYS A 48 2.40 7.35 8.94
N GLN A 49 3.04 7.61 7.80
CA GLN A 49 2.34 7.83 6.53
C GLN A 49 1.59 6.58 6.08
N LYS A 50 2.19 5.39 6.20
CA LYS A 50 1.52 4.11 5.89
C LYS A 50 0.33 3.86 6.80
N LEU A 51 0.44 4.21 8.09
CA LEU A 51 -0.67 4.10 9.04
C LEU A 51 -1.76 5.16 8.83
N ALA A 52 -1.37 6.35 8.36
CA ALA A 52 -2.29 7.46 8.11
C ALA A 52 -3.07 7.32 6.79
N GLN A 53 -2.66 6.41 5.91
CA GLN A 53 -3.45 6.09 4.72
C GLN A 53 -4.81 5.55 5.17
N PRO A 54 -5.93 6.10 4.66
CA PRO A 54 -7.25 5.57 4.96
C PRO A 54 -7.28 4.12 4.48
N LEU A 55 -7.45 3.22 5.45
CA LEU A 55 -7.61 1.80 5.21
C LEU A 55 -8.92 1.61 4.44
N MET A 56 -8.78 1.45 3.13
CA MET A 56 -9.89 1.22 2.21
C MET A 56 -9.99 -0.28 1.93
N LEU A 57 -11.21 -0.75 1.72
CA LEU A 57 -11.45 -2.10 1.23
C LEU A 57 -10.80 -2.23 -0.14
N ASP A 58 -9.81 -3.13 -0.27
CA ASP A 58 -9.17 -3.37 -1.56
C ASP A 58 -10.02 -4.36 -2.35
N LYS A 59 -10.62 -3.88 -3.43
CA LYS A 59 -11.56 -4.62 -4.29
C LYS A 59 -10.94 -5.82 -5.00
N ASN A 60 -9.61 -5.84 -5.15
CA ASN A 60 -8.92 -6.93 -5.85
C ASN A 60 -8.62 -8.13 -4.96
N LEU A 61 -8.79 -7.96 -3.66
CA LEU A 61 -8.53 -8.97 -2.66
C LEU A 61 -9.87 -9.58 -2.17
N PRO A 62 -9.87 -10.86 -1.80
CA PRO A 62 -11.07 -11.49 -1.24
C PRO A 62 -11.44 -10.82 0.08
N PHE A 63 -12.73 -10.54 0.25
CA PHE A 63 -13.32 -10.04 1.48
C PHE A 63 -14.58 -10.85 1.81
N GLU A 64 -14.90 -10.92 3.10
CA GLU A 64 -16.11 -11.54 3.61
C GLU A 64 -17.15 -10.47 3.95
N CYS A 65 -18.43 -10.80 3.82
CA CYS A 65 -19.53 -9.93 4.19
C CYS A 65 -20.22 -10.49 5.43
N TRP A 66 -20.21 -9.72 6.52
CA TRP A 66 -20.84 -10.09 7.79
C TRP A 66 -21.79 -8.98 8.19
N GLY A 67 -23.11 -9.19 8.10
CA GLY A 67 -24.10 -8.19 8.50
C GLY A 67 -23.90 -6.82 7.83
N ASP A 68 -23.54 -5.81 8.62
CA ASP A 68 -23.29 -4.41 8.24
C ASP A 68 -21.81 -4.08 7.95
N CYS A 69 -20.92 -5.07 7.91
CA CYS A 69 -19.49 -4.89 7.71
C CYS A 69 -18.88 -5.83 6.64
N TYR A 70 -17.73 -5.40 6.12
CA TYR A 70 -16.83 -6.19 5.29
C TYR A 70 -15.62 -6.60 6.13
N VAL A 71 -15.17 -7.85 6.03
CA VAL A 71 -13.96 -8.34 6.72
C VAL A 71 -12.91 -8.68 5.68
N GLN A 72 -11.74 -8.07 5.80
CA GLN A 72 -10.62 -8.30 4.89
C GLN A 72 -9.31 -8.32 5.66
N LEU A 73 -8.52 -9.38 5.50
CA LEU A 73 -7.24 -9.58 6.19
C LEU A 73 -7.34 -9.42 7.72
N GLY A 74 -8.45 -9.89 8.32
CA GLY A 74 -8.70 -9.79 9.76
C GLY A 74 -9.14 -8.41 10.26
N ARG A 75 -9.48 -7.48 9.36
CA ARG A 75 -10.00 -6.14 9.70
C ARG A 75 -11.44 -5.98 9.24
N ALA A 76 -12.28 -5.39 10.09
CA ALA A 76 -13.67 -5.10 9.79
C ALA A 76 -13.85 -3.64 9.32
N PHE A 77 -14.55 -3.45 8.21
CA PHE A 77 -14.87 -2.17 7.59
C PHE A 77 -16.39 -2.00 7.57
N ARG A 78 -16.86 -0.89 8.11
CA ARG A 78 -18.29 -0.60 8.21
C ARG A 78 -18.84 -0.15 6.86
N LYS A 79 -19.97 -0.70 6.40
CA LYS A 79 -20.52 -0.46 5.05
C LYS A 79 -20.86 1.02 4.81
N ASP A 80 -21.41 1.66 5.83
CA ASP A 80 -21.75 3.08 5.92
C ASP A 80 -20.53 4.02 5.86
N SER A 81 -19.36 3.53 6.26
CA SER A 81 -18.13 4.33 6.33
C SER A 81 -17.25 4.26 5.07
N LEU A 82 -17.59 3.42 4.09
CA LEU A 82 -16.87 3.32 2.82
C LEU A 82 -17.32 4.41 1.86
N THR A 83 -16.50 5.46 1.70
CA THR A 83 -16.64 6.38 0.57
C THR A 83 -16.27 5.64 -0.71
N LEU A 84 -17.27 5.14 -1.46
CA LEU A 84 -17.11 4.52 -2.77
C LEU A 84 -16.39 5.50 -3.72
N LYS A 85 -15.11 5.25 -4.02
CA LYS A 85 -14.55 5.65 -5.32
C LYS A 85 -14.87 4.52 -6.30
N ASP A 86 -16.07 4.56 -6.86
CA ASP A 86 -16.54 3.54 -7.78
C ASP A 86 -16.83 4.14 -9.14
N PRO A 87 -15.99 3.84 -10.16
CA PRO A 87 -16.46 3.85 -11.53
C PRO A 87 -16.99 2.47 -11.95
N GLN A 88 -16.72 1.38 -11.23
CA GLN A 88 -17.09 0.03 -11.68
C GLN A 88 -17.38 -0.95 -10.52
N ALA A 89 -18.37 -0.64 -9.68
CA ALA A 89 -19.06 -1.71 -8.97
C ALA A 89 -19.79 -2.56 -10.03
N THR A 90 -19.28 -3.74 -10.33
CA THR A 90 -20.09 -4.73 -11.05
C THR A 90 -21.17 -5.18 -10.08
N VAL A 91 -22.31 -4.50 -10.11
CA VAL A 91 -23.50 -4.88 -9.34
C VAL A 91 -23.87 -6.29 -9.79
N ILE A 92 -23.64 -7.28 -8.93
CA ILE A 92 -24.18 -8.63 -9.13
C ILE A 92 -25.69 -8.46 -8.95
N PRO A 93 -26.52 -8.74 -9.96
CA PRO A 93 -27.96 -8.68 -9.78
C PRO A 93 -28.32 -9.69 -8.69
N GLN A 94 -28.87 -9.20 -7.58
CA GLN A 94 -29.46 -10.07 -6.57
C GLN A 94 -30.53 -10.93 -7.24
N ALA A 95 -30.66 -12.18 -6.81
CA ALA A 95 -31.58 -13.15 -7.41
C ALA A 95 -33.06 -12.68 -7.43
N GLU A 96 -33.41 -11.67 -6.62
CA GLU A 96 -34.72 -11.01 -6.63
C GLU A 96 -35.03 -10.26 -7.95
N MET A 97 -34.02 -9.94 -8.77
CA MET A 97 -34.19 -9.33 -10.10
C MET A 97 -34.31 -10.33 -11.25
N LEU A 98 -34.41 -11.63 -10.98
CA LEU A 98 -34.70 -12.64 -12.01
C LEU A 98 -36.14 -12.47 -12.50
N ASP A 99 -36.29 -11.75 -13.60
CA ASP A 99 -37.55 -11.68 -14.32
C ASP A 99 -37.74 -13.00 -15.09
N ILE A 100 -38.62 -13.85 -14.56
CA ILE A 100 -38.98 -15.15 -15.14
C ILE A 100 -39.43 -15.01 -16.61
N ARG A 101 -39.90 -13.83 -17.03
CA ARG A 101 -40.35 -13.58 -18.41
C ARG A 101 -39.19 -13.25 -19.36
N LYS A 102 -38.01 -12.92 -18.84
CA LYS A 102 -36.80 -12.58 -19.60
C LYS A 102 -35.84 -13.75 -19.78
N PHE A 103 -36.23 -14.96 -19.36
CA PHE A 103 -35.43 -16.15 -19.59
C PHE A 103 -35.17 -16.34 -21.08
N ARG A 104 -33.90 -16.26 -21.46
CA ARG A 104 -33.50 -16.44 -22.86
C ARG A 104 -33.27 -17.90 -23.19
N GLN A 105 -32.59 -18.62 -22.30
CA GLN A 105 -32.18 -20.02 -22.51
C GLN A 105 -32.07 -20.78 -21.19
N THR A 106 -32.46 -22.05 -21.23
CA THR A 106 -32.25 -23.02 -20.14
C THR A 106 -31.22 -24.05 -20.59
N ILE A 107 -30.23 -24.33 -19.75
CA ILE A 107 -29.23 -25.36 -19.99
C ILE A 107 -29.36 -26.43 -18.92
N LEU A 108 -29.31 -27.68 -19.33
CA LEU A 108 -29.12 -28.81 -18.43
C LEU A 108 -27.63 -29.15 -18.36
N TRP A 109 -27.02 -29.06 -17.18
CA TRP A 109 -25.63 -29.48 -16.97
C TRP A 109 -25.49 -30.23 -15.67
N LYS A 110 -24.84 -31.41 -15.68
CA LYS A 110 -24.70 -32.29 -14.51
C LYS A 110 -26.05 -32.54 -13.80
N ASN A 111 -27.12 -32.76 -14.57
CA ASN A 111 -28.48 -32.98 -14.08
C ASN A 111 -29.07 -31.80 -13.28
N ARG A 112 -28.59 -30.58 -13.53
CA ARG A 112 -29.12 -29.33 -12.96
C ARG A 112 -29.57 -28.39 -14.06
N HIS A 113 -30.66 -27.67 -13.79
CA HIS A 113 -31.19 -26.63 -14.67
C HIS A 113 -30.54 -25.29 -14.33
N TYR A 114 -29.94 -24.68 -15.34
CA TYR A 114 -29.39 -23.34 -15.27
C TYR A 114 -30.13 -22.41 -16.23
N PHE A 115 -30.27 -21.17 -15.83
CA PHE A 115 -30.86 -20.13 -16.67
C PHE A 115 -29.79 -19.14 -17.12
N ILE A 116 -29.87 -18.72 -18.37
CA ILE A 116 -29.03 -17.65 -18.88
C ILE A 116 -29.86 -16.37 -19.01
N GLN A 117 -29.39 -15.31 -18.36
CA GLN A 117 -29.94 -13.97 -18.50
C GLN A 117 -28.80 -12.94 -18.45
N ASP A 118 -28.77 -12.02 -19.42
CA ASP A 118 -27.82 -10.89 -19.47
C ASP A 118 -26.33 -11.26 -19.29
N GLY A 119 -25.92 -12.43 -19.80
CA GLY A 119 -24.54 -12.93 -19.68
C GLY A 119 -24.21 -13.61 -18.34
N TRP A 120 -25.22 -13.89 -17.54
CA TRP A 120 -25.12 -14.60 -16.27
C TRP A 120 -25.81 -15.96 -16.34
N LEU A 121 -25.20 -16.96 -15.71
CA LEU A 121 -25.73 -18.29 -15.52
C LEU A 121 -26.27 -18.41 -14.09
N PHE A 122 -27.53 -18.74 -13.92
CA PHE A 122 -28.18 -18.87 -12.61
C PHE A 122 -28.54 -20.33 -12.34
N ASP A 123 -28.13 -20.86 -11.19
CA ASP A 123 -28.61 -22.17 -10.71
C ASP A 123 -29.99 -22.01 -10.06
N ARG A 124 -31.01 -22.70 -10.61
CA ARG A 124 -32.38 -22.64 -10.09
C ARG A 124 -32.51 -23.05 -8.63
N ARG A 125 -31.70 -24.01 -8.18
CA ARG A 125 -31.83 -24.61 -6.84
C ARG A 125 -31.11 -23.79 -5.79
N THR A 126 -29.96 -23.22 -6.13
CA THR A 126 -29.10 -22.48 -5.19
C THR A 126 -29.18 -20.98 -5.34
N TYR A 127 -29.84 -20.48 -6.40
CA TYR A 127 -29.91 -19.06 -6.79
C TYR A 127 -28.53 -18.38 -6.92
N LYS A 128 -27.47 -19.17 -7.11
CA LYS A 128 -26.13 -18.65 -7.35
C LYS A 128 -25.99 -18.23 -8.80
N ALA A 129 -25.43 -17.03 -9.02
CA ALA A 129 -25.14 -16.49 -10.34
C ALA A 129 -23.64 -16.62 -10.66
N VAL A 130 -23.32 -17.06 -11.88
CA VAL A 130 -21.94 -17.15 -12.39
C VAL A 130 -21.87 -16.33 -13.69
N LYS A 131 -20.93 -15.40 -13.78
CA LYS A 131 -20.74 -14.60 -15.00
C LYS A 131 -20.15 -15.48 -16.10
N ILE A 132 -20.85 -15.58 -17.23
CA ILE A 132 -20.36 -16.31 -18.40
C ILE A 132 -19.32 -15.41 -19.08
N LYS A 133 -18.04 -15.76 -18.97
CA LYS A 133 -17.01 -15.15 -19.81
C LYS A 133 -17.21 -15.69 -21.22
N ARG A 134 -17.62 -14.83 -22.17
CA ARG A 134 -17.46 -15.15 -23.59
C ARG A 134 -15.97 -15.35 -23.83
N LEU A 135 -15.56 -16.59 -24.12
CA LEU A 135 -14.29 -16.83 -24.78
C LEU A 135 -14.44 -16.22 -26.17
N GLY A 136 -13.57 -15.26 -26.49
CA GLY A 136 -13.67 -14.43 -27.69
C GLY A 136 -13.83 -15.28 -28.96
N ALA A 137 -14.68 -14.78 -29.85
CA ALA A 137 -14.68 -15.15 -31.25
C ALA A 137 -13.46 -14.53 -31.95
#